data_AF-A0A522WIG7-F1
#
_entry.id   AF-A0A522WIG7-F1
#
_cell.length_a   1.000
_cell.length_b   1.000
_cell.length_c   1.000
_cell.angle_alpha   90.00
_cell.angle_beta   90.00
_cell.angle_gamma   90.00
#
_symmetry.space_group_name_H-M   'P 1'
#
loop_
_entity.id
_entity.type
_entity.pdbx_description
1 polymer ?
#
loop_
_entity_poly.entity_id
_entity_poly.type
_entity_poly.pdbx_seq_one_letter_code
_entity_poly.pdbx_strand_id
1 'polypeptide(L)'
;MKLKTKFKQKETAIVEEGKKSAGIKSWPEDDRPREKLLKNGEHTLSNSELLAILLRSGVKGQSAIDLAREILQKFKTFRNLSHTDLVQWKEFKGLGQAKIAQIKAAIEIGRRFREDEVKENQPRSGTVLGEGSILFLF
;
A
#
# COMPACT_ATOMS: atom_id res chain seq x y z
N MET A 1 61.30 -7.24 19.25
CA MET A 1 60.11 -8.04 19.55
C MET A 1 58.95 -7.45 18.75
N LYS A 2 58.58 -8.13 17.65
CA LYS A 2 57.43 -7.77 16.79
C LYS A 2 56.13 -8.16 17.49
N LEU A 3 55.03 -7.57 17.02
CA LEU A 3 53.62 -8.03 17.07
C LEU A 3 52.69 -7.31 18.05
N LYS A 4 51.52 -6.93 17.49
CA LYS A 4 50.35 -6.20 17.99
C LYS A 4 50.37 -4.71 17.61
N THR A 5 50.42 -4.31 16.34
CA THR A 5 49.63 -4.71 15.16
C THR A 5 48.11 -4.48 15.32
N LYS A 6 47.66 -3.31 14.83
CA LYS A 6 46.44 -3.10 14.04
C LYS A 6 45.09 -3.57 14.61
N PHE A 7 44.48 -2.85 15.56
CA PHE A 7 43.07 -3.09 15.92
C PHE A 7 42.22 -1.85 16.29
N LYS A 8 42.72 -0.62 16.13
CA LYS A 8 41.99 0.58 16.59
C LYS A 8 41.84 1.71 15.57
N GLN A 9 41.85 1.39 14.27
CA GLN A 9 41.78 2.38 13.19
C GLN A 9 40.66 2.13 12.16
N LYS A 10 39.64 1.29 12.45
CA LYS A 10 38.70 0.86 11.39
C LYS A 10 37.19 0.97 11.69
N GLU A 11 36.77 1.82 12.63
CA GLU A 11 35.34 1.95 12.94
C GLU A 11 34.79 3.39 12.89
N THR A 12 35.61 4.34 12.46
CA THR A 12 35.19 5.72 12.14
C THR A 12 35.14 5.91 10.63
N ALA A 13 34.31 5.14 9.93
CA ALA A 13 33.96 5.38 8.53
C ALA A 13 32.79 4.48 8.08
N ILE A 14 31.59 4.72 8.60
CA ILE A 14 30.37 4.53 7.79
C ILE A 14 29.72 5.89 7.74
N VAL A 15 30.34 6.73 6.91
CA VAL A 15 29.76 7.95 6.38
C VAL A 15 28.48 7.55 5.68
N GLU A 16 27.42 8.31 5.98
CA GLU A 16 26.13 8.31 5.30
C GLU A 16 26.35 8.50 3.79
N GLU A 17 26.56 7.41 3.06
CA GLU A 17 26.51 7.45 1.60
C GLU A 17 25.04 7.57 1.21
N GLY A 18 24.68 8.76 0.72
CA GLY A 18 23.41 9.07 0.10
C GLY A 18 22.96 7.93 -0.82
N LYS A 19 21.97 7.18 -0.33
CA LYS A 19 21.40 6.01 -0.98
C LYS A 19 20.75 6.46 -2.29
N LYS A 20 21.53 6.49 -3.38
CA LYS A 20 20.97 6.52 -4.74
C LYS A 20 20.02 5.35 -4.81
N SER A 21 18.71 5.62 -4.83
CA SER A 21 17.68 4.60 -4.91
C SER A 21 17.81 3.92 -6.27
N ALA A 22 18.70 2.93 -6.38
CA ALA A 22 18.69 1.99 -7.48
C ALA A 22 17.24 1.50 -7.58
N GLY A 23 16.63 1.69 -8.76
CA GLY A 23 15.20 1.41 -8.94
C GLY A 23 14.87 0.00 -8.47
N ILE A 24 13.63 -0.24 -8.06
CA ILE A 24 13.16 -1.52 -7.51
C ILE A 24 13.53 -2.72 -8.42
N LYS A 25 13.72 -2.49 -9.73
CA LYS A 25 14.26 -3.46 -10.69
C LYS A 25 15.63 -4.04 -10.33
N SER A 26 16.41 -3.37 -9.49
CA SER A 26 17.73 -3.84 -9.03
C SER A 26 17.66 -4.82 -7.86
N TRP A 27 16.48 -5.00 -7.26
CA TRP A 27 16.29 -5.94 -6.15
C TRP A 27 16.19 -7.38 -6.66
N PRO A 28 16.49 -8.38 -5.80
CA PRO A 28 16.16 -9.77 -6.07
C PRO A 28 14.71 -9.89 -6.51
N GLU A 29 14.41 -10.76 -7.48
CA GLU A 29 13.05 -10.85 -8.06
C GLU A 29 11.99 -11.13 -7.00
N ASP A 30 12.32 -11.98 -6.02
CA ASP A 30 11.44 -12.33 -4.91
C ASP A 30 11.11 -11.16 -3.97
N ASP A 31 11.96 -10.12 -3.95
CA ASP A 31 11.74 -8.91 -3.15
C ASP A 31 11.02 -7.81 -3.92
N ARG A 32 10.84 -7.97 -5.24
CA ARG A 32 10.13 -6.98 -6.04
C ARG A 32 8.63 -7.12 -5.81
N PRO A 33 7.90 -6.03 -5.50
CA PRO A 33 6.50 -6.13 -5.09
C PRO A 33 5.58 -6.84 -6.08
N ARG A 34 5.75 -6.64 -7.40
CA ARG A 34 4.85 -7.24 -8.39
C ARG A 34 5.08 -8.74 -8.51
N GLU A 35 6.33 -9.13 -8.56
CA GLU A 35 6.79 -10.50 -8.65
C GLU A 35 6.40 -11.26 -7.37
N LYS A 36 6.62 -10.66 -6.21
CA LYS A 36 6.15 -11.18 -4.91
C LYS A 36 4.63 -11.34 -4.86
N LEU A 37 3.87 -10.37 -5.36
CA LEU A 37 2.41 -10.46 -5.44
C LEU A 37 1.95 -11.62 -6.33
N LEU A 38 2.59 -11.82 -7.48
CA LEU A 38 2.26 -12.91 -8.41
C LEU A 38 2.67 -14.28 -7.87
N LYS A 39 3.77 -14.37 -7.11
CA LYS A 39 4.32 -15.64 -6.59
C LYS A 39 3.66 -16.08 -5.29
N ASN A 40 3.45 -15.14 -4.36
CA ASN A 40 3.06 -15.45 -2.98
C ASN A 40 1.67 -14.91 -2.62
N GLY A 41 1.04 -14.11 -3.49
CA GLY A 41 -0.26 -13.48 -3.23
C GLY A 41 -0.18 -12.17 -2.45
N GLU A 42 -1.26 -11.41 -2.51
CA GLU A 42 -1.42 -10.06 -1.98
C GLU A 42 -1.27 -9.96 -0.46
N HIS A 43 -1.60 -11.03 0.27
CA HIS A 43 -1.54 -11.09 1.74
C HIS A 43 -0.10 -11.04 2.28
N THR A 44 0.90 -11.31 1.44
CA THR A 44 2.32 -11.26 1.84
C THR A 44 2.94 -9.87 1.71
N LEU A 45 2.20 -8.92 1.13
CA LEU A 45 2.66 -7.56 0.89
C LEU A 45 2.28 -6.65 2.05
N SER A 46 3.23 -5.79 2.42
CA SER A 46 2.94 -4.64 3.28
C SER A 46 2.09 -3.61 2.53
N ASN A 47 1.41 -2.76 3.30
CA ASN A 47 0.65 -1.62 2.75
C ASN A 47 1.50 -0.73 1.83
N SER A 48 2.79 -0.56 2.15
CA SER A 48 3.72 0.22 1.32
C SER A 48 4.02 -0.46 -0.01
N GLU A 49 4.17 -1.78 -0.02
CA GLU A 49 4.37 -2.56 -1.25
C GLU A 49 3.12 -2.54 -2.14
N LEU A 50 1.94 -2.73 -1.55
CA LEU A 50 0.66 -2.63 -2.28
C LEU A 50 0.50 -1.26 -2.95
N LEU A 51 0.75 -0.19 -2.20
CA LEU A 51 0.68 1.17 -2.75
C LEU A 51 1.78 1.43 -3.79
N ALA A 52 2.99 0.90 -3.60
CA ALA A 52 4.08 1.03 -4.58
C ALA A 52 3.77 0.35 -5.91
N ILE A 53 3.04 -0.77 -5.90
CA ILE A 53 2.56 -1.43 -7.13
C ILE A 53 1.67 -0.49 -7.92
N LEU A 54 0.71 0.17 -7.25
CA LEU A 54 -0.17 1.16 -7.86
C LEU A 54 0.64 2.35 -8.40
N LEU A 55 1.58 2.88 -7.63
CA LEU A 55 2.41 4.02 -8.07
C LEU A 55 3.21 3.72 -9.35
N ARG A 56 3.48 2.45 -9.65
CA ARG A 56 4.20 1.88 -10.81
C ARG A 56 5.67 2.26 -10.95
N SER A 57 6.02 3.48 -10.57
CA SER A 57 7.36 4.04 -10.60
C SER A 57 7.53 5.03 -9.44
N GLY A 58 8.78 5.20 -9.02
CA GLY A 58 9.15 6.25 -8.07
C GLY A 58 9.12 7.65 -8.70
N VAL A 59 9.76 8.58 -8.02
CA VAL A 59 10.02 9.94 -8.50
C VAL A 59 11.53 10.18 -8.50
N LYS A 60 11.99 11.31 -9.02
CA LYS A 60 13.42 11.59 -9.06
C LYS A 60 13.99 11.59 -7.63
N GLY A 61 14.88 10.64 -7.33
CA GLY A 61 15.52 10.50 -6.02
C GLY A 61 14.78 9.65 -4.99
N GLN A 62 13.62 9.08 -5.31
CA GLN A 62 12.87 8.19 -4.41
C GLN A 62 12.29 7.00 -5.17
N SER A 63 12.38 5.79 -4.61
CA SER A 63 11.71 4.63 -5.21
C SER A 63 10.19 4.70 -5.01
N ALA A 64 9.42 3.86 -5.72
CA ALA A 64 7.97 3.79 -5.53
C ALA A 64 7.61 3.35 -4.10
N ILE A 65 8.44 2.51 -3.48
CA ILE A 65 8.27 2.05 -2.10
C ILE A 65 8.55 3.18 -1.12
N ASP A 66 9.58 3.99 -1.35
CA ASP A 66 9.89 5.14 -0.48
C ASP A 66 8.76 6.18 -0.53
N LEU A 67 8.26 6.48 -1.73
CA LEU A 67 7.11 7.36 -1.91
C LEU A 67 5.84 6.78 -1.25
N ALA A 68 5.59 5.48 -1.39
CA ALA A 68 4.47 4.83 -0.72
C ALA A 68 4.57 4.90 0.81
N ARG A 69 5.77 4.71 1.36
CA ARG A 69 6.03 4.87 2.80
C ARG A 69 5.76 6.29 3.27
N GLU A 70 6.21 7.30 2.53
CA GLU A 70 5.98 8.71 2.83
C GLU A 70 4.48 9.04 2.87
N ILE A 71 3.73 8.57 1.86
CA ILE A 71 2.27 8.73 1.80
C ILE A 71 1.59 8.07 3.01
N LEU A 72 1.96 6.83 3.33
CA LEU A 72 1.38 6.12 4.47
C LEU A 72 1.81 6.70 5.82
N GLN A 73 2.99 7.30 5.93
CA GLN A 73 3.40 8.01 7.14
C GLN A 73 2.55 9.25 7.39
N LYS A 74 2.15 9.97 6.33
CA LYS A 74 1.26 11.14 6.46
C LYS A 74 -0.17 10.71 6.80
N PHE A 75 -0.76 9.82 6.00
CA PHE A 75 -2.18 9.50 6.12
C PHE A 75 -2.48 8.36 7.10
N LYS A 76 -1.47 7.60 7.54
CA LYS A 76 -1.55 6.47 8.48
C LYS A 76 -2.29 5.24 7.96
N THR A 77 -3.46 5.42 7.34
CA THR A 77 -4.33 4.32 6.89
C THR A 77 -4.90 4.57 5.49
N PHE A 78 -5.28 3.49 4.79
CA PHE A 78 -5.98 3.59 3.49
C PHE A 78 -7.35 4.28 3.61
N ARG A 79 -8.00 4.19 4.78
CA ARG A 79 -9.26 4.90 5.05
C ARG A 79 -9.07 6.43 5.04
N ASN A 80 -7.97 6.91 5.58
CA ASN A 80 -7.71 8.35 5.61
C ASN A 80 -7.39 8.88 4.21
N LEU A 81 -6.74 8.06 3.38
CA LEU A 81 -6.49 8.37 1.97
C LEU A 81 -7.78 8.61 1.16
N SER A 82 -8.88 7.93 1.51
CA SER A 82 -10.17 8.10 0.80
C SER A 82 -10.82 9.47 1.04
N HIS A 83 -10.62 10.05 2.23
CA HIS A 83 -11.25 11.31 2.66
C HIS A 83 -10.37 12.54 2.41
N THR A 84 -9.27 12.39 1.67
CA THR A 84 -8.27 13.43 1.52
C THR A 84 -8.51 14.30 0.29
N ASP A 85 -8.53 15.62 0.51
CA ASP A 85 -8.59 16.65 -0.53
C ASP A 85 -7.34 16.69 -1.42
N LEU A 86 -7.52 17.07 -2.69
CA LEU A 86 -6.43 17.18 -3.66
C LEU A 86 -5.29 18.11 -3.20
N VAL A 87 -5.57 19.08 -2.32
CA VAL A 87 -4.55 19.98 -1.76
C VAL A 87 -3.48 19.22 -0.99
N GLN A 88 -3.87 18.26 -0.14
CA GLN A 88 -2.94 17.49 0.68
C GLN A 88 -2.05 16.55 -0.15
N TRP A 89 -2.52 16.16 -1.34
CA TRP A 89 -1.76 15.35 -2.29
C TRP A 89 -0.67 16.15 -3.02
N LYS A 90 -0.86 17.46 -3.19
CA LYS A 90 0.13 18.33 -3.85
C LYS A 90 1.42 18.50 -3.03
N GLU A 91 1.42 18.14 -1.76
CA GLU A 91 2.61 18.18 -0.90
C GLU A 91 3.65 17.11 -1.28
N PHE A 92 3.24 16.01 -1.93
CA PHE A 92 4.16 14.97 -2.36
C PHE A 92 4.83 15.33 -3.69
N LYS A 93 6.13 15.59 -3.64
CA LYS A 93 6.90 15.96 -4.83
C LYS A 93 6.91 14.83 -5.85
N GLY A 94 6.60 15.17 -7.11
CA GLY A 94 6.59 14.21 -8.21
C GLY A 94 5.36 13.29 -8.28
N LEU A 95 4.36 13.49 -7.41
CA LEU A 95 3.08 12.79 -7.49
C LEU A 95 2.12 13.55 -8.41
N GLY A 96 2.11 13.20 -9.69
CA GLY A 96 1.21 13.80 -10.69
C GLY A 96 -0.25 13.35 -10.55
N GLN A 97 -1.16 14.09 -11.20
CA GLN A 97 -2.61 13.82 -11.17
C GLN A 97 -2.96 12.37 -11.55
N ALA A 98 -2.26 11.78 -12.51
CA ALA A 98 -2.48 10.40 -12.93
C ALA A 98 -2.27 9.39 -11.78
N LYS A 99 -1.19 9.53 -10.99
CA LYS A 99 -0.92 8.65 -9.84
C LYS A 99 -1.96 8.85 -8.74
N ILE A 100 -2.36 10.10 -8.48
CA ILE A 100 -3.40 10.42 -7.49
C ILE A 100 -4.74 9.80 -7.90
N ALA A 101 -5.15 9.97 -9.15
CA ALA A 101 -6.39 9.41 -9.69
C ALA A 101 -6.39 7.88 -9.58
N GLN A 102 -5.27 7.24 -9.90
CA GLN A 102 -5.13 5.79 -9.78
C GLN A 102 -5.32 5.29 -8.33
N ILE A 103 -4.72 5.97 -7.35
CA ILE A 103 -4.89 5.61 -5.93
C ILE A 103 -6.33 5.82 -5.49
N LYS A 104 -6.94 6.96 -5.84
CA LYS A 104 -8.34 7.25 -5.51
C LYS A 104 -9.30 6.20 -6.12
N ALA A 105 -9.06 5.80 -7.37
CA ALA A 105 -9.84 4.76 -8.03
C ALA A 105 -9.71 3.40 -7.32
N ALA A 106 -8.49 2.98 -6.95
CA ALA A 106 -8.27 1.73 -6.23
C ALA A 106 -8.99 1.69 -4.88
N ILE A 107 -8.96 2.80 -4.13
CA ILE A 107 -9.64 2.93 -2.84
C ILE A 107 -11.16 2.87 -3.01
N GLU A 108 -11.70 3.56 -4.03
CA GLU A 108 -13.13 3.54 -4.32
C GLU A 108 -13.62 2.14 -4.72
N ILE A 109 -12.84 1.39 -5.50
CA ILE A 109 -13.12 -0.02 -5.81
C ILE A 109 -13.21 -0.84 -4.53
N GLY A 110 -12.23 -0.71 -3.63
CA GLY A 110 -12.26 -1.40 -2.34
C GLY A 110 -13.44 -0.99 -1.45
N ARG A 111 -13.93 0.25 -1.55
CA ARG A 111 -15.14 0.69 -0.85
C ARG A 111 -16.39 0.01 -1.40
N ARG A 112 -16.56 0.00 -2.72
CA ARG A 112 -17.72 -0.64 -3.39
C ARG A 112 -17.74 -2.14 -3.15
N PHE A 113 -16.58 -2.80 -3.23
CA PHE A 113 -16.45 -4.23 -2.94
C PHE A 113 -17.00 -4.57 -1.55
N ARG A 114 -16.61 -3.82 -0.51
CA ARG A 114 -17.17 -4.02 0.84
C ARG A 114 -18.66 -3.72 0.95
N GLU A 115 -19.17 -2.75 0.19
CA GLU A 115 -20.60 -2.43 0.19
C GLU A 115 -21.43 -3.55 -0.44
N ASP A 116 -20.90 -4.20 -1.47
CA ASP A 116 -21.55 -5.34 -2.10
C ASP A 116 -21.53 -6.56 -1.17
N GLU A 117 -20.43 -6.84 -0.47
CA GLU A 117 -20.37 -7.88 0.57
C GLU A 117 -21.41 -7.65 1.69
N VAL A 118 -21.63 -6.41 2.10
CA VAL A 118 -22.64 -6.09 3.13
C VAL A 118 -24.05 -6.33 2.61
N LYS A 119 -24.36 -5.97 1.37
CA LYS A 119 -25.69 -6.17 0.77
C LYS A 119 -26.03 -7.65 0.59
N GLU A 120 -25.06 -8.48 0.22
CA GLU A 120 -25.25 -9.93 0.09
C GLU A 120 -25.51 -10.60 1.44
N ASN A 121 -24.87 -10.10 2.51
CA ASN A 121 -25.01 -10.64 3.86
C ASN A 121 -26.18 -10.05 4.66
N GLN A 122 -26.93 -9.09 4.12
CA GLN A 122 -28.20 -8.69 4.72
C GLN A 122 -29.24 -9.76 4.42
N PRO A 123 -29.88 -10.38 5.44
CA PRO A 123 -31.04 -11.22 5.18
C PRO A 123 -32.02 -10.33 4.41
N ARG A 124 -32.44 -10.78 3.22
CA ARG A 124 -33.51 -10.13 2.47
C ARG A 124 -34.66 -10.05 3.44
N SER A 125 -34.88 -8.87 4.02
CA SER A 125 -35.99 -8.64 4.91
C SER A 125 -37.21 -8.82 4.01
N GLY A 126 -37.77 -10.02 4.08
CA GLY A 126 -38.93 -10.40 3.30
C GLY A 126 -39.97 -9.36 3.63
N THR A 127 -40.38 -8.60 2.62
CA THR A 127 -41.61 -7.85 2.69
C THR A 127 -42.70 -8.88 2.98
N VAL A 128 -43.16 -8.91 4.23
CA VAL A 128 -44.45 -9.50 4.56
C VAL A 128 -45.46 -8.60 3.85
N LEU A 129 -45.77 -8.94 2.59
CA LEU A 129 -46.96 -8.44 1.96
C LEU A 129 -48.12 -9.09 2.71
N GLY A 130 -49.01 -8.24 3.20
CA GLY A 130 -50.13 -8.64 4.02
C GLY A 130 -50.98 -9.73 3.37
N GLU A 131 -51.61 -10.47 4.28
CA GLU A 131 -52.73 -11.39 4.11
C GLU A 131 -52.42 -12.77 3.54
N GLY A 132 -52.44 -13.77 4.43
CA GLY A 132 -52.56 -15.17 4.04
C GLY A 132 -51.81 -16.15 4.94
N SER A 133 -52.36 -16.43 6.12
CA SER A 133 -52.26 -17.72 6.82
C SER A 133 -50.87 -18.33 7.02
N ILE A 134 -50.23 -17.99 8.14
CA ILE A 134 -49.17 -18.82 8.71
C ILE A 134 -49.84 -19.86 9.62
N LEU A 135 -50.03 -21.07 9.12
CA LEU A 135 -50.36 -22.24 9.94
C LEU A 135 -49.03 -22.94 10.28
N PHE A 136 -48.52 -22.72 11.49
CA PHE A 136 -47.51 -23.60 12.07
C PHE A 136 -48.21 -24.86 12.58
N LEU A 137 -47.89 -26.03 12.02
CA LEU A 137 -48.14 -27.32 12.66
C LEU A 137 -46.79 -27.96 12.98
N PHE A 138 -46.73 -28.50 14.20
CA PHE A 138 -45.68 -29.36 14.74
C PHE A 138 -45.41 -30.58 13.85
#